data_AF-A0A965ATP3-F1
#
_entry.id   AF-A0A965ATP3-F1
#
_cell.length_a   1.000
_cell.length_b   1.000
_cell.length_c   1.000
_cell.angle_alpha   90.00
_cell.angle_beta   90.00
_cell.angle_gamma   90.00
#
_symmetry.space_group_name_H-M   'P 1'
#
loop_
_entity.id
_entity.type
_entity.pdbx_description
1 polymer ?
#
loop_
_entity_poly.entity_id
_entity_poly.type
_entity_poly.pdbx_seq_one_letter_code
_entity_poly.pdbx_strand_id
1 'polypeptide(L)' 'MNIYDNYKKLPELGFGVIDFFSISITDYDIRCLAWFSNEIFNKYKEFGFDFTLNNKHGYLESTKDNVSIILTFK' A
#
# COMPACT_ATOMS: atom_id res chain seq x y z
N MET A 1 2.44 16.74 8.61
CA MET A 1 1.68 15.62 9.21
C MET A 1 2.68 14.88 10.07
N ASN A 2 2.38 14.59 11.33
CA ASN A 2 3.34 13.87 12.17
C ASN A 2 3.21 12.35 11.92
N ILE A 3 4.21 11.58 12.34
CA ILE A 3 4.19 10.11 12.23
C ILE A 3 2.92 9.46 12.83
N TYR A 4 2.32 10.06 13.86
CA TYR A 4 1.11 9.55 14.51
C TYR A 4 -0.14 9.70 13.64
N ASP A 5 -0.26 10.80 12.91
CA ASP A 5 -1.33 11.01 11.92
C ASP A 5 -1.21 9.99 10.77
N ASN A 6 0.02 9.72 10.31
CA ASN A 6 0.27 8.71 9.29
C ASN A 6 -0.10 7.29 9.77
N TYR A 7 0.15 6.98 11.03
CA TYR A 7 -0.21 5.67 11.60
C TYR A 7 -1.73 5.40 11.54
N LYS A 8 -2.56 6.44 11.65
CA LYS A 8 -4.03 6.30 11.64
C LYS A 8 -4.64 6.17 10.25
N LYS A 9 -3.94 6.59 9.20
CA LYS A 9 -4.48 6.58 7.83
C LYS A 9 -4.86 5.19 7.33
N LEU A 10 -4.05 4.18 7.58
CA LEU A 10 -4.32 2.81 7.09
C LEU A 10 -5.62 2.23 7.65
N PRO A 11 -5.86 2.22 8.98
CA PRO A 11 -7.12 1.74 9.52
C PRO A 11 -8.32 2.63 9.14
N GLU A 12 -8.14 3.94 8.99
CA GLU A 12 -9.20 4.86 8.51
C GLU A 12 -9.62 4.56 7.06
N LEU A 13 -8.70 4.06 6.24
CA LEU A 13 -8.95 3.58 4.88
C LEU A 13 -9.52 2.15 4.85
N GLY A 14 -9.69 1.49 6.00
CA GLY A 14 -10.21 0.13 6.10
C GLY A 14 -9.16 -0.97 5.89
N PHE A 15 -7.87 -0.64 5.92
CA PHE A 15 -6.80 -1.63 5.79
C PHE A 15 -6.49 -2.30 7.12
N GLY A 16 -6.40 -3.63 7.08
CA GLY A 16 -5.90 -4.42 8.20
C GLY A 16 -4.38 -4.50 8.14
N VAL A 17 -3.71 -4.51 9.30
CA VAL A 17 -2.25 -4.74 9.36
C VAL A 17 -1.87 -6.08 8.74
N ILE A 18 -2.77 -7.07 8.78
CA ILE A 18 -2.60 -8.39 8.16
C ILE A 18 -2.55 -8.37 6.62
N ASP A 19 -3.00 -7.29 5.99
CA ASP A 19 -2.95 -7.15 4.53
C ASP A 19 -1.51 -6.97 4.03
N PHE A 20 -0.59 -6.62 4.93
CA PHE A 20 0.79 -6.28 4.61
C PHE A 20 1.78 -7.14 5.39
N PHE A 21 2.86 -7.56 4.74
CA PHE A 21 3.97 -8.21 5.45
C PHE A 21 5.04 -7.21 5.89
N SER A 22 5.03 -5.99 5.35
CA SER A 22 5.87 -4.90 5.82
C SER A 22 5.16 -3.55 5.63
N ILE A 23 5.25 -2.70 6.65
CA ILE A 23 4.73 -1.34 6.65
C ILE A 23 5.87 -0.44 7.14
N SER A 24 6.23 0.56 6.34
CA SER A 24 7.20 1.60 6.70
C SER A 24 6.46 2.94 6.76
N ILE A 25 6.55 3.61 7.91
CA ILE A 25 5.88 4.88 8.16
C ILE A 25 6.93 5.92 8.51
N THR A 26 6.93 7.03 7.79
CA THR A 26 7.75 8.20 8.08
C THR A 26 6.87 9.41 8.39
N ASP A 27 7.46 10.56 8.69
CA ASP A 27 6.69 11.82 8.80
C ASP A 27 6.12 12.28 7.44
N TYR A 28 6.63 11.76 6.31
CA TYR A 28 6.30 12.23 4.97
C TYR A 28 5.40 11.26 4.21
N ASP A 29 5.64 9.96 4.35
CA ASP A 29 4.98 8.91 3.57
C ASP A 29 4.71 7.63 4.36
N ILE A 30 3.77 6.85 3.84
CA ILE A 30 3.47 5.49 4.28
C ILE A 30 3.75 4.57 3.11
N ARG A 31 4.54 3.51 3.31
CA ARG A 31 4.82 2.48 2.31
C ARG A 31 4.40 1.13 2.84
N CYS A 32 3.55 0.44 2.09
CA CYS A 32 3.02 -0.86 2.45
C CYS A 32 3.42 -1.88 1.40
N LEU A 33 3.92 -3.03 1.85
CA LEU A 33 4.33 -4.15 1.02
C LEU A 33 3.38 -5.33 1.28
N ALA A 34 2.76 -5.81 0.20
CA ALA A 34 1.84 -6.94 0.22
C ALA A 34 2.20 -7.97 -0.85
N TRP A 35 1.80 -9.22 -0.62
CA TRP A 35 1.90 -10.25 -1.64
C TRP A 35 0.82 -10.01 -2.70
N PHE A 36 1.21 -10.09 -3.96
CA PHE A 36 0.26 -10.04 -5.05
C PHE A 36 -0.66 -11.27 -5.01
N SER A 37 -1.96 -11.01 -4.90
CA SER A 37 -3.02 -11.95 -5.21
C SER A 37 -4.13 -11.19 -5.93
N ASN A 38 -4.96 -11.87 -6.72
CA ASN A 38 -6.08 -11.22 -7.40
C ASN A 38 -7.05 -10.57 -6.40
N GLU A 39 -7.25 -11.20 -5.24
CA GLU A 39 -8.09 -10.67 -4.16
C GLU A 39 -7.54 -9.34 -3.62
N ILE A 40 -6.25 -9.32 -3.27
CA ILE A 40 -5.57 -8.13 -2.73
C ILE A 40 -5.52 -7.01 -3.77
N PHE A 41 -5.23 -7.35 -5.03
CA PHE A 41 -5.22 -6.39 -6.14
C PHE A 41 -6.59 -5.74 -6.36
N ASN A 42 -7.66 -6.54 -6.41
CA ASN A 42 -9.01 -6.03 -6.59
C ASN A 42 -9.47 -5.19 -5.39
N LYS A 43 -9.18 -5.67 -4.17
CA LYS A 43 -9.44 -4.94 -2.93
C LYS A 43 -8.83 -3.53 -2.98
N TYR A 44 -7.55 -3.40 -3.31
CA TYR A 44 -6.90 -2.08 -3.37
C TYR A 44 -7.42 -1.20 -4.52
N LYS A 45 -7.82 -1.79 -5.66
CA LYS A 45 -8.50 -1.05 -6.72
C LYS A 45 -9.85 -0.47 -6.29
N GLU A 46 -10.63 -1.20 -5.48
CA GLU A 46 -11.89 -0.70 -4.92
C GLU A 46 -11.67 0.52 -4.01
N PHE A 47 -10.52 0.58 -3.32
CA PHE A 47 -10.09 1.76 -2.56
C PHE A 47 -9.50 2.88 -3.43
N GLY A 48 -9.47 2.70 -4.75
CA GLY A 48 -9.02 3.68 -5.74
C GLY A 48 -7.50 3.76 -5.91
N PHE A 49 -6.77 2.67 -5.65
CA PHE A 49 -5.36 2.56 -5.99
C PHE A 49 -5.21 2.05 -7.44
N ASP A 50 -4.67 2.90 -8.30
CA ASP A 50 -4.32 2.55 -9.67
C ASP A 50 -2.88 2.04 -9.73
N PHE A 51 -2.72 0.74 -9.94
CA PHE A 51 -1.41 0.09 -9.97
C PHE A 51 -0.74 0.23 -11.33
N THR A 52 0.54 0.57 -11.30
CA THR A 52 1.46 0.58 -12.44
C THR A 52 2.51 -0.51 -12.26
N LEU A 53 2.86 -1.20 -13.35
CA LEU A 53 3.93 -2.20 -13.34
C LEU A 53 5.29 -1.50 -13.37
N ASN A 54 6.09 -1.73 -12.33
CA ASN A 54 7.49 -1.35 -12.31
C ASN A 54 8.33 -2.40 -13.05
N ASN A 55 8.57 -2.16 -14.34
CA ASN A 55 9.31 -3.08 -15.21
C ASN A 55 10.76 -3.33 -14.77
N LYS A 56 11.36 -2.42 -14.01
CA LYS A 56 12.76 -2.54 -13.55
C LYS A 56 12.90 -3.54 -12.41
N HIS A 57 11.90 -3.60 -11.54
CA HIS A 57 11.95 -4.36 -10.30
C HIS A 57 10.92 -5.49 -10.21
N GLY A 58 10.02 -5.58 -11.20
CA GLY A 58 9.06 -6.67 -11.29
C GLY A 58 8.03 -6.66 -10.16
N TYR A 59 7.44 -5.49 -9.86
CA TYR A 59 6.34 -5.37 -8.89
C TYR A 59 5.29 -4.39 -9.39
N LEU A 60 4.10 -4.43 -8.81
CA LEU A 60 3.06 -3.42 -9.03
C LEU A 60 3.13 -2.37 -7.92
N GLU A 61 3.05 -1.09 -8.26
CA GLU A 61 2.98 -0.01 -7.28
C GLU A 61 1.87 0.98 -7.57
N SER A 62 1.29 1.53 -6.51
CA SER A 62 0.33 2.64 -6.59
C SER A 62 0.55 3.59 -5.42
N THR A 63 0.31 4.88 -5.64
CA THR A 63 0.38 5.89 -4.58
C THR A 63 -0.88 6.74 -4.58
N LYS A 64 -1.51 6.87 -3.42
CA LYS A 64 -2.69 7.70 -3.18
C LYS A 64 -2.66 8.26 -1.77
N ASP A 65 -2.97 9.55 -1.60
CA ASP A 65 -3.07 10.23 -0.29
C ASP A 65 -1.84 10.03 0.64
N ASN A 66 -0.64 10.02 0.04
CA ASN A 66 0.65 9.73 0.68
C ASN A 66 0.82 8.28 1.22
N VAL A 67 -0.02 7.36 0.75
CA VAL A 67 0.10 5.92 0.97
C VAL A 67 0.57 5.28 -0.33
N SER A 68 1.72 4.61 -0.30
CA SER A 68 2.23 3.79 -1.39
C SER A 68 1.96 2.32 -1.07
N ILE A 69 1.33 1.60 -1.99
CA ILE A 69 1.14 0.15 -1.90
C ILE A 69 2.00 -0.50 -2.98
N ILE A 70 2.84 -1.45 -2.57
CA ILE A 70 3.69 -2.25 -3.44
C ILE A 70 3.23 -3.70 -3.36
N LEU A 71 2.81 -4.27 -4.49
CA LEU A 71 2.47 -5.68 -4.63
C LEU A 71 3.62 -6.41 -5.29
N THR A 72 4.29 -7.24 -4.52
CA THR A 72 5.34 -8.11 -5.03
C THR A 72 4.76 -9.45 -5.45
N PHE A 73 5.25 -9.99 -6.57
CA PHE A 73 5.00 -11.39 -6.90
C PHE A 73 5.80 -12.28 -5.93
N LYS A 74 5.28 -13.47 -5.65
CA LYS A 74 6.01 -14.51 -4.90
C LYS A 74 7.16 -15.07 -5.70
#